data_AF-A0A6V1NZI9-F1
#
_entry.id   AF-A0A6V1NZI9-F1
#
_cell.length_a   1.000
_cell.length_b   1.000
_cell.length_c   1.000
_cell.angle_alpha   90.00
_cell.angle_beta   90.00
_cell.angle_gamma   90.00
#
_symmetry.space_group_name_H-M   'P 1'
#
loop_
_entity.id
_entity.type
_entity.pdbx_description
1 polymer ?
#
loop_
_entity_poly.entity_id
_entity_poly.type
_entity_poly.pdbx_seq_one_letter_code
_entity_poly.pdbx_strand_id
1 'polypeptide(L)'
;MAEFEGGDVGSIFRPTEEEDCCPFTIYLQTVSCGGDDSSDLVNNPAALLSGERKTVREIAEAVSFELDCSRETLISSNELVREHCLVGEARPSLIHEVADGISDRIHSVGISVQHVLSHECSSLPIFTGVGIESTLEQKGSHDEIVLNGLCSGKVSEVFGEQGFGVIKDLVSNDPVVTQAAARVREHIASMMKTVSMVQQINEQDRIKYCEVMQRDVGRFDIALDDAPGLREFVSYASFGLAEINDLEVAHDHWDAERAPWLEVIDACLGADNYEYCRTGVVVSTGGCRATSRQYWHADGQEELAPRQAVCLFIPLCDLTNTSGFTSFWPGSQLYKQSSLLEHGLPDKMPEGAIIQGKVNYGDCIVYDYKLIHRGEANHMQEGEMRPIVYVIYTVHGYSEPNFNVSSIYDVLSRPSRTEDPATAAAVDSSLS
;
A
#
# COMPACT_ATOMS: atom_id res chain seq x y z
N MET A 1 -50.59 -27.47 5.93
CA MET A 1 -51.57 -26.38 6.13
C MET A 1 -51.28 -25.72 7.46
N ALA A 2 -50.43 -24.70 7.41
CA ALA A 2 -50.39 -23.62 8.39
C ALA A 2 -50.33 -22.37 7.50
N GLU A 3 -51.42 -21.61 7.51
CA GLU A 3 -51.52 -20.35 6.77
C GLU A 3 -50.65 -19.32 7.48
N PHE A 4 -49.67 -18.77 6.77
CA PHE A 4 -48.95 -17.58 7.20
C PHE A 4 -49.70 -16.38 6.63
N GLU A 5 -50.35 -15.62 7.51
CA GLU A 5 -51.01 -14.37 7.16
C GLU A 5 -49.97 -13.34 6.71
N GLY A 6 -50.20 -12.75 5.54
CA GLY A 6 -49.36 -11.72 4.95
C GLY A 6 -49.39 -10.43 5.77
N GLY A 7 -48.24 -10.05 6.32
CA GLY A 7 -48.00 -8.71 6.85
C GLY A 7 -47.84 -7.73 5.68
N ASP A 8 -48.74 -6.74 5.61
CA ASP A 8 -48.74 -5.67 4.62
C ASP A 8 -47.59 -4.67 4.88
N VAL A 9 -46.52 -4.81 4.11
CA VAL A 9 -45.30 -3.98 4.17
C VAL A 9 -45.56 -2.54 3.70
N GLY A 10 -46.69 -2.27 3.05
CA GLY A 10 -47.06 -0.93 2.58
C GLY A 10 -47.28 0.10 3.69
N SER A 11 -47.25 -0.31 4.96
CA SER A 11 -47.47 0.55 6.13
C SER A 11 -46.19 0.98 6.86
N ILE A 12 -45.04 0.38 6.58
CA ILE A 12 -43.75 0.73 7.25
C ILE A 12 -43.13 2.00 6.63
N PHE A 13 -43.54 2.36 5.40
CA PHE A 13 -42.93 3.46 4.62
C PHE A 13 -43.93 4.57 4.27
N ARG A 14 -44.61 5.15 5.26
CA ARG A 14 -45.32 6.43 5.06
C ARG A 14 -44.50 7.57 5.65
N PRO A 15 -43.93 8.45 4.82
CA PRO A 15 -42.99 9.47 5.29
C PRO A 15 -43.71 10.58 6.07
N THR A 16 -43.09 11.01 7.17
CA THR A 16 -43.18 12.41 7.59
C THR A 16 -42.19 13.23 6.76
N GLU A 17 -42.60 14.41 6.33
CA GLU A 17 -41.87 15.33 5.45
C GLU A 17 -40.54 15.79 6.10
N GLU A 18 -39.52 16.08 5.27
CA GLU A 18 -38.21 16.72 5.58
C GLU A 18 -36.90 15.88 5.57
N GLU A 19 -36.79 14.81 4.78
CA GLU A 19 -35.45 14.34 4.33
C GLU A 19 -35.48 14.03 2.83
N ASP A 20 -34.58 14.68 2.07
CA ASP A 20 -34.37 14.42 0.64
C ASP A 20 -33.78 13.01 0.45
N CYS A 21 -34.28 12.26 -0.53
CA CYS A 21 -33.72 10.96 -0.87
C CYS A 21 -32.40 11.15 -1.66
N CYS A 22 -31.41 10.31 -1.38
CA CYS A 22 -30.16 10.25 -2.13
C CYS A 22 -30.19 9.06 -3.09
N PRO A 23 -29.68 9.21 -4.32
CA PRO A 23 -29.44 8.07 -5.19
C PRO A 23 -28.34 7.20 -4.58
N PHE A 24 -28.51 5.89 -4.67
CA PHE A 24 -27.51 4.92 -4.26
C PHE A 24 -27.54 3.70 -5.18
N THR A 25 -26.38 3.07 -5.29
CA THR A 25 -26.19 1.85 -6.06
C THR A 25 -25.92 0.72 -5.08
N ILE A 26 -26.39 -0.48 -5.38
CA ILE A 26 -26.02 -1.72 -4.69
C ILE A 26 -25.50 -2.67 -5.75
N TYR A 27 -24.28 -3.17 -5.55
CA TYR A 27 -23.72 -4.27 -6.34
C TYR A 27 -23.97 -5.57 -5.61
N LEU A 28 -24.77 -6.47 -6.18
CA LEU A 28 -24.96 -7.82 -5.67
C LEU A 28 -24.15 -8.80 -6.49
N GLN A 29 -23.32 -9.59 -5.84
CA GLN A 29 -22.65 -10.71 -6.48
C GLN A 29 -23.29 -12.01 -6.02
N THR A 30 -23.74 -12.84 -6.96
CA THR A 30 -24.32 -14.16 -6.69
C THR A 30 -23.43 -15.24 -7.29
N VAL A 31 -23.18 -16.31 -6.53
CA VAL A 31 -22.43 -17.48 -6.99
C VAL A 31 -23.37 -18.68 -7.04
N SER A 32 -23.45 -19.32 -8.21
CA SER A 32 -24.23 -20.53 -8.41
C SER A 32 -23.27 -21.72 -8.50
N CYS A 33 -23.21 -22.52 -7.44
CA CYS A 33 -22.43 -23.75 -7.42
C CYS A 33 -23.29 -24.92 -7.89
N GLY A 34 -22.79 -25.72 -8.84
CA GLY A 34 -23.40 -27.01 -9.16
C GLY A 34 -23.29 -27.95 -7.96
N GLY A 35 -24.39 -28.56 -7.54
CA GLY A 35 -24.34 -29.66 -6.57
C GLY A 35 -23.50 -30.84 -7.10
N ASP A 36 -23.10 -31.74 -6.19
CA ASP A 36 -22.21 -32.88 -6.48
C ASP A 36 -22.70 -33.80 -7.62
N ASP A 37 -23.98 -33.74 -7.99
CA ASP A 37 -24.51 -34.30 -9.24
C ASP A 37 -24.37 -33.29 -10.40
N SER A 38 -23.15 -33.18 -10.93
CA SER A 38 -22.69 -32.29 -12.02
C SER A 38 -23.48 -32.32 -13.36
N SER A 39 -24.62 -33.00 -13.43
CA SER A 39 -25.42 -33.11 -14.66
C SER A 39 -26.47 -32.01 -14.84
N ASP A 40 -26.90 -31.30 -13.79
CA ASP A 40 -28.02 -30.34 -13.88
C ASP A 40 -27.63 -28.97 -14.47
N LEU A 41 -26.43 -28.46 -14.18
CA LEU A 41 -25.90 -27.23 -14.79
C LEU A 41 -25.68 -27.38 -16.29
N VAL A 42 -25.29 -28.58 -16.74
CA VAL A 42 -25.03 -28.89 -18.15
C VAL A 42 -26.34 -29.12 -18.92
N ASN A 43 -27.34 -29.72 -18.28
CA ASN A 43 -28.56 -30.17 -18.96
C ASN A 43 -29.69 -29.14 -19.01
N ASN A 44 -29.77 -28.18 -18.08
CA ASN A 44 -30.79 -27.13 -18.13
C ASN A 44 -30.38 -25.82 -17.44
N PRO A 45 -29.34 -25.12 -17.96
CA PRO A 45 -28.92 -23.85 -17.40
C PRO A 45 -30.10 -22.86 -17.35
N ALA A 46 -30.91 -22.76 -18.40
CA ALA A 46 -32.01 -21.81 -18.53
C ALA A 46 -33.02 -21.82 -17.36
N ALA A 47 -33.30 -22.98 -16.75
CA ALA A 47 -34.21 -23.08 -15.61
C ALA A 47 -33.62 -22.43 -14.34
N LEU A 48 -32.34 -22.72 -14.04
CA LEU A 48 -31.60 -22.09 -12.95
C LEU A 48 -31.50 -20.57 -13.18
N LEU A 49 -31.16 -20.16 -14.41
CA LEU A 49 -31.05 -18.75 -14.78
C LEU A 49 -32.38 -17.99 -14.65
N SER A 50 -33.50 -18.66 -14.89
CA SER A 50 -34.85 -18.07 -14.79
C SER A 50 -35.30 -17.88 -13.34
N GLY A 51 -34.88 -18.77 -12.42
CA GLY A 51 -35.18 -18.69 -11.00
C GLY A 51 -34.43 -17.53 -10.34
N GLU A 52 -33.12 -17.42 -10.57
CA GLU A 52 -32.28 -16.37 -9.97
C GLU A 52 -32.66 -14.96 -10.44
N ARG A 53 -32.88 -14.77 -11.74
CA ARG A 53 -33.31 -13.46 -12.27
C ARG A 53 -34.68 -13.05 -11.75
N LYS A 54 -35.58 -14.02 -11.53
CA LYS A 54 -36.88 -13.77 -10.91
C LYS A 54 -36.70 -13.33 -9.46
N THR A 55 -35.85 -14.00 -8.69
CA THR A 55 -35.54 -13.65 -7.30
C THR A 55 -34.90 -12.26 -7.16
N VAL A 56 -33.89 -11.93 -7.96
CA VAL A 56 -33.24 -10.60 -7.92
C VAL A 56 -34.23 -9.50 -8.31
N ARG A 57 -35.10 -9.75 -9.30
CA ARG A 57 -36.17 -8.82 -9.67
C ARG A 57 -37.23 -8.68 -8.58
N GLU A 58 -37.65 -9.77 -7.94
CA GLU A 58 -38.61 -9.74 -6.82
C GLU A 58 -38.05 -8.99 -5.61
N ILE A 59 -36.74 -9.08 -5.37
CA ILE A 59 -36.05 -8.30 -4.34
C ILE A 59 -36.05 -6.83 -4.73
N ALA A 60 -35.61 -6.48 -5.95
CA ALA A 60 -35.61 -5.11 -6.46
C ALA A 60 -37.01 -4.47 -6.40
N GLU A 61 -38.06 -5.18 -6.84
CA GLU A 61 -39.45 -4.73 -6.80
C GLU A 61 -39.93 -4.52 -5.36
N ALA A 62 -39.59 -5.42 -4.43
CA ALA A 62 -40.03 -5.33 -3.05
C ALA A 62 -39.36 -4.20 -2.26
N VAL A 63 -38.18 -3.74 -2.69
CA VAL A 63 -37.51 -2.57 -2.10
C VAL A 63 -37.70 -1.28 -2.91
N SER A 64 -38.49 -1.31 -3.99
CA SER A 64 -38.71 -0.19 -4.92
C SER A 64 -37.44 0.31 -5.65
N PHE A 65 -36.56 -0.62 -6.04
CA PHE A 65 -35.35 -0.36 -6.81
C PHE A 65 -35.51 -0.76 -8.27
N GLU A 66 -34.74 -0.11 -9.14
CA GLU A 66 -34.58 -0.51 -10.53
C GLU A 66 -33.32 -1.37 -10.69
N LEU A 67 -33.45 -2.53 -11.34
CA LEU A 67 -32.31 -3.33 -11.79
C LEU A 67 -31.76 -2.68 -13.06
N ASP A 68 -30.61 -2.01 -12.95
CA ASP A 68 -30.00 -1.26 -14.04
C ASP A 68 -29.25 -2.19 -15.02
N CYS A 69 -28.35 -3.03 -14.49
CA CYS A 69 -27.63 -3.98 -15.33
C CYS A 69 -27.27 -5.29 -14.60
N SER A 70 -26.95 -6.33 -15.38
CA SER A 70 -26.40 -7.59 -14.88
C SER A 70 -25.29 -8.07 -15.79
N ARG A 71 -24.20 -8.57 -15.20
CA ARG A 71 -23.03 -9.12 -15.88
C ARG A 71 -22.81 -10.55 -15.40
N GLU A 72 -22.44 -11.44 -16.33
CA GLU A 72 -22.23 -12.86 -16.04
C GLU A 72 -20.79 -13.24 -16.39
N THR A 73 -20.11 -13.93 -15.48
CA THR A 73 -18.72 -14.39 -15.63
C THR A 73 -18.65 -15.86 -15.21
N LEU A 74 -18.23 -16.73 -16.12
CA LEU A 74 -17.99 -18.14 -15.82
C LEU A 74 -16.58 -18.30 -15.24
N ILE A 75 -16.47 -18.74 -13.98
CA ILE A 75 -15.17 -18.86 -13.28
C ILE A 75 -14.59 -20.26 -13.45
N SER A 76 -15.43 -21.30 -13.49
CA SER A 76 -15.02 -22.68 -13.75
C SER A 76 -16.11 -23.47 -14.48
N SER A 77 -15.85 -24.74 -14.81
CA SER A 77 -16.85 -25.60 -15.48
C SER A 77 -18.14 -25.78 -14.67
N ASN A 78 -18.11 -25.52 -13.36
CA ASN A 78 -19.21 -25.76 -12.43
C ASN A 78 -19.60 -24.51 -11.61
N GLU A 79 -19.04 -23.34 -11.93
CA GLU A 79 -19.21 -22.12 -11.14
C GLU A 79 -19.45 -20.91 -12.04
N LEU A 80 -20.63 -20.30 -11.86
CA LEU A 80 -21.05 -19.08 -12.53
C LEU A 80 -21.18 -17.98 -11.49
N VAL A 81 -20.49 -16.87 -11.72
CA VAL A 81 -20.59 -15.66 -10.91
C VAL A 81 -21.34 -14.60 -11.69
N ARG A 82 -22.33 -13.99 -11.05
CA ARG A 82 -23.11 -12.89 -11.62
C ARG A 82 -23.05 -11.67 -10.74
N GLU A 83 -22.91 -10.53 -11.38
CA GLU A 83 -22.94 -9.22 -10.75
C GLU A 83 -24.23 -8.53 -11.19
N HIS A 84 -25.00 -8.03 -10.23
CA HIS A 84 -26.22 -7.28 -10.46
C HIS A 84 -26.04 -5.87 -9.89
N CYS A 85 -26.36 -4.86 -10.69
CA CYS A 85 -26.39 -3.47 -10.27
C CYS A 85 -27.84 -3.07 -10.01
N LEU A 86 -28.18 -2.78 -8.75
CA LEU A 86 -29.45 -2.21 -8.35
C LEU A 86 -29.25 -0.72 -8.09
N VAL A 87 -30.13 0.12 -8.63
CA VAL A 87 -30.11 1.57 -8.40
C VAL A 87 -31.43 1.97 -7.75
N GLY A 88 -31.36 2.75 -6.69
CA GLY A 88 -32.54 3.22 -5.95
C GLY A 88 -32.32 4.58 -5.32
N GLU A 89 -33.38 5.09 -4.70
CA GLU A 89 -33.34 6.31 -3.89
C GLU A 89 -33.81 5.98 -2.47
N ALA A 90 -33.00 6.32 -1.47
CA ALA A 90 -33.33 6.12 -0.06
C ALA A 90 -32.87 7.32 0.75
N ARG A 91 -33.49 7.52 1.92
CA ARG A 91 -32.99 8.48 2.91
C ARG A 91 -31.68 7.94 3.49
N PRO A 92 -30.64 8.78 3.68
CA PRO A 92 -29.36 8.36 4.26
C PRO A 92 -29.53 7.62 5.59
N SER A 93 -30.48 8.07 6.42
CA SER A 93 -30.84 7.48 7.71
C SER A 93 -31.37 6.03 7.62
N LEU A 94 -31.90 5.63 6.45
CA LEU A 94 -32.52 4.32 6.21
C LEU A 94 -31.65 3.38 5.36
N ILE A 95 -30.50 3.84 4.82
CA ILE A 95 -29.66 3.02 3.93
C ILE A 95 -29.21 1.72 4.63
N HIS A 96 -28.90 1.79 5.93
CA HIS A 96 -28.55 0.61 6.73
C HIS A 96 -29.69 -0.40 6.85
N GLU A 97 -30.89 0.06 7.20
CA GLU A 97 -32.07 -0.81 7.32
C GLU A 97 -32.45 -1.44 5.97
N VAL A 98 -32.26 -0.70 4.88
CA VAL A 98 -32.47 -1.20 3.51
C VAL A 98 -31.43 -2.25 3.15
N ALA A 99 -30.14 -2.01 3.43
CA ALA A 99 -29.08 -2.98 3.17
C ALA A 99 -29.26 -4.28 3.99
N ASP A 100 -29.61 -4.16 5.26
CA ASP A 100 -29.87 -5.31 6.15
C ASP A 100 -31.11 -6.09 5.70
N GLY A 101 -32.21 -5.39 5.36
CA GLY A 101 -33.43 -6.03 4.86
C GLY A 101 -33.24 -6.74 3.51
N ILE A 102 -32.36 -6.21 2.66
CA ILE A 102 -31.95 -6.87 1.40
C ILE A 102 -31.12 -8.12 1.72
N SER A 103 -30.13 -8.02 2.61
CA SER A 103 -29.29 -9.16 3.03
C SER A 103 -30.13 -10.31 3.60
N ASP A 104 -31.05 -10.03 4.52
CA ASP A 104 -31.93 -11.03 5.14
C ASP A 104 -32.81 -11.74 4.10
N ARG A 105 -33.36 -11.00 3.14
CA ARG A 105 -34.16 -11.57 2.05
C ARG A 105 -33.32 -12.40 1.09
N ILE A 106 -32.12 -11.95 0.72
CA ILE A 106 -31.23 -12.70 -0.16
C ILE A 106 -30.77 -14.01 0.49
N HIS A 107 -30.48 -14.00 1.80
CA HIS A 107 -30.18 -15.22 2.55
C HIS A 107 -31.37 -16.19 2.59
N SER A 108 -32.60 -15.69 2.73
CA SER A 108 -33.81 -16.54 2.80
C SER A 108 -34.09 -17.35 1.52
N VAL A 109 -33.52 -16.93 0.38
CA VAL A 109 -33.67 -17.56 -0.93
C VAL A 109 -32.41 -18.34 -1.36
N GLY A 110 -31.45 -18.55 -0.44
CA GLY A 110 -30.27 -19.37 -0.67
C GLY A 110 -29.21 -18.73 -1.56
N ILE A 111 -29.25 -17.42 -1.75
CA ILE A 111 -28.25 -16.66 -2.49
C ILE A 111 -27.23 -16.10 -1.47
N SER A 112 -25.94 -16.23 -1.77
CA SER A 112 -24.88 -15.61 -0.96
C SER A 112 -24.54 -14.24 -1.55
N VAL A 113 -24.61 -13.17 -0.74
CA VAL A 113 -24.18 -11.81 -1.11
C VAL A 113 -22.74 -11.62 -0.66
N GLN A 114 -21.86 -11.27 -1.59
CA GLN A 114 -20.45 -11.02 -1.23
C GLN A 114 -20.20 -9.56 -0.85
N HIS A 115 -20.88 -8.60 -1.48
CA HIS A 115 -20.65 -7.17 -1.25
C HIS A 115 -21.96 -6.37 -1.33
N VAL A 116 -22.03 -5.26 -0.58
CA VAL A 116 -23.01 -4.18 -0.74
C VAL A 116 -22.19 -2.88 -0.72
N LEU A 117 -22.01 -2.25 -1.88
CA LEU A 117 -21.26 -0.99 -1.98
C LEU A 117 -22.24 0.14 -2.19
N SER A 118 -22.38 1.06 -1.23
CA SER A 118 -23.10 2.33 -1.44
C SER A 118 -22.13 3.42 -1.88
N HIS A 119 -22.45 4.11 -2.97
CA HIS A 119 -21.78 5.33 -3.37
C HIS A 119 -22.61 6.53 -2.91
N GLU A 120 -22.28 7.14 -1.77
CA GLU A 120 -22.76 8.48 -1.47
C GLU A 120 -21.74 9.56 -1.88
N CYS A 121 -22.30 10.68 -2.33
CA CYS A 121 -21.64 11.97 -2.30
C CYS A 121 -21.41 12.34 -0.82
N SER A 122 -20.20 12.09 -0.31
CA SER A 122 -19.63 12.56 0.98
C SER A 122 -19.71 11.69 2.26
N SER A 123 -20.29 10.48 2.25
CA SER A 123 -20.20 9.52 3.38
C SER A 123 -19.48 8.22 3.00
N LEU A 124 -18.71 7.68 3.94
CA LEU A 124 -17.90 6.45 3.84
C LEU A 124 -18.67 5.22 3.30
N PRO A 125 -18.01 4.30 2.56
CA PRO A 125 -18.57 3.00 2.24
C PRO A 125 -18.88 2.19 3.50
N ILE A 126 -20.05 1.54 3.51
CA ILE A 126 -20.50 0.64 4.58
C ILE A 126 -19.88 -0.74 4.35
N PHE A 127 -19.03 -1.19 5.27
CA PHE A 127 -18.50 -2.57 5.28
C PHE A 127 -19.31 -3.41 6.27
N THR A 128 -20.32 -4.14 5.79
CA THR A 128 -20.89 -5.25 6.55
C THR A 128 -19.97 -6.45 6.37
N GLY A 129 -19.21 -6.78 7.41
CA GLY A 129 -18.20 -7.83 7.40
C GLY A 129 -18.81 -9.22 7.20
N VAL A 130 -19.01 -9.62 5.94
CA VAL A 130 -19.14 -11.01 5.50
C VAL A 130 -18.59 -11.06 4.07
N GLY A 131 -17.46 -11.75 3.87
CA GLY A 131 -17.07 -12.26 2.54
C GLY A 131 -16.07 -11.44 1.71
N ILE A 132 -14.82 -11.26 2.18
CA ILE A 132 -13.65 -11.25 1.28
C ILE A 132 -13.06 -12.66 1.29
N GLU A 133 -13.84 -13.67 0.88
CA GLU A 133 -13.38 -15.08 0.89
C GLU A 133 -13.54 -15.81 -0.45
N SER A 134 -14.13 -15.21 -1.50
CA SER A 134 -14.58 -16.04 -2.64
C SER A 134 -14.28 -15.51 -4.05
N THR A 135 -13.33 -14.59 -4.22
CA THR A 135 -12.60 -14.44 -5.51
C THR A 135 -11.12 -14.86 -5.42
N LEU A 136 -10.71 -15.36 -4.25
CA LEU A 136 -9.35 -15.85 -3.98
C LEU A 136 -9.34 -17.29 -3.45
N GLU A 137 -10.25 -18.16 -3.91
CA GLU A 137 -9.96 -19.60 -3.87
C GLU A 137 -8.98 -19.97 -4.99
N GLN A 138 -7.74 -19.51 -4.87
CA GLN A 138 -6.60 -20.13 -5.54
C GLN A 138 -5.66 -20.72 -4.49
N LYS A 139 -5.59 -22.06 -4.51
CA LYS A 139 -4.63 -22.89 -3.80
C LYS A 139 -3.20 -22.50 -4.19
N GLY A 140 -2.64 -21.59 -3.41
CA GLY A 140 -1.23 -21.24 -3.29
C GLY A 140 -1.13 -20.41 -2.01
N SER A 141 -0.05 -20.54 -1.25
CA SER A 141 0.13 -19.68 -0.07
C SER A 141 -0.02 -18.21 -0.48
N HIS A 142 -0.50 -17.36 0.44
CA HIS A 142 -0.74 -15.92 0.27
C HIS A 142 0.53 -15.09 0.01
N ASP A 143 1.51 -15.68 -0.67
CA ASP A 143 2.89 -15.25 -0.75
C ASP A 143 3.10 -14.55 -2.09
N GLU A 144 2.93 -13.24 -2.07
CA GLU A 144 3.51 -12.28 -3.01
C GLU A 144 2.89 -12.18 -4.43
N ILE A 145 2.73 -10.94 -4.90
CA ILE A 145 2.27 -10.62 -6.26
C ILE A 145 3.50 -10.40 -7.14
N VAL A 146 3.90 -11.40 -7.91
CA VAL A 146 5.12 -11.31 -8.74
C VAL A 146 4.83 -10.56 -10.05
N LEU A 147 5.65 -9.53 -10.35
CA LEU A 147 5.51 -8.67 -11.52
C LEU A 147 6.37 -9.11 -12.72
N ASN A 148 7.43 -9.91 -12.51
CA ASN A 148 8.31 -10.37 -13.59
C ASN A 148 7.51 -11.11 -14.68
N GLY A 149 7.78 -10.78 -15.94
CA GLY A 149 7.17 -11.46 -17.09
C GLY A 149 5.71 -11.09 -17.36
N LEU A 150 5.11 -10.19 -16.56
CA LEU A 150 3.82 -9.60 -16.88
C LEU A 150 3.98 -8.55 -17.99
N CYS A 151 2.97 -8.45 -18.87
CA CYS A 151 2.91 -7.33 -19.79
C CYS A 151 2.52 -6.04 -19.05
N SER A 152 2.88 -4.89 -19.61
CA SER A 152 2.60 -3.57 -19.02
C SER A 152 1.13 -3.36 -18.64
N GLY A 153 0.20 -3.85 -19.48
CA GLY A 153 -1.24 -3.79 -19.19
C GLY A 153 -1.62 -4.54 -17.91
N LYS A 154 -1.07 -5.73 -17.70
CA LYS A 154 -1.36 -6.53 -16.50
C LYS A 154 -0.66 -5.96 -15.26
N VAL A 155 0.55 -5.40 -15.41
CA VAL A 155 1.22 -4.67 -14.33
C VAL A 155 0.36 -3.48 -13.87
N SER A 156 -0.13 -2.67 -14.81
CA SER A 156 -0.98 -1.52 -14.50
C SER A 156 -2.31 -1.92 -13.83
N GLU A 157 -2.92 -3.02 -14.26
CA GLU A 157 -4.14 -3.57 -13.68
C GLU A 157 -3.91 -4.01 -12.22
N VAL A 158 -2.93 -4.90 -12.02
CA VAL A 158 -2.57 -5.44 -10.69
C VAL A 158 -2.17 -4.33 -9.74
N PHE A 159 -1.33 -3.40 -10.18
CA PHE A 159 -0.91 -2.27 -9.37
C PHE A 159 -2.06 -1.30 -9.12
N GLY A 160 -3.02 -1.19 -10.04
CA GLY A 160 -4.20 -0.37 -9.85
C GLY A 160 -5.12 -0.88 -8.76
N GLU A 161 -5.31 -2.19 -8.70
CA GLU A 161 -6.14 -2.84 -7.69
C GLU A 161 -5.42 -2.93 -6.35
N GLN A 162 -4.17 -3.40 -6.35
CA GLN A 162 -3.46 -3.80 -5.14
C GLN A 162 -2.51 -2.72 -4.63
N GLY A 163 -2.04 -1.83 -5.50
CA GLY A 163 -1.06 -0.80 -5.16
C GLY A 163 0.34 -1.33 -4.85
N PHE A 164 0.60 -2.62 -5.08
CA PHE A 164 1.83 -3.32 -4.68
C PHE A 164 2.16 -4.48 -5.62
N GLY A 165 3.45 -4.77 -5.76
CA GLY A 165 3.96 -6.01 -6.35
C GLY A 165 5.43 -6.25 -6.02
N VAL A 166 5.95 -7.41 -6.42
CA VAL A 166 7.34 -7.84 -6.21
C VAL A 166 7.98 -8.19 -7.53
N ILE A 167 9.15 -7.62 -7.81
CA ILE A 167 10.05 -8.05 -8.87
C ILE A 167 11.07 -9.00 -8.27
N LYS A 168 10.95 -10.30 -8.57
CA LYS A 168 11.85 -11.36 -8.09
C LYS A 168 13.19 -11.33 -8.80
N ASP A 169 14.23 -11.69 -8.06
CA ASP A 169 15.59 -11.88 -8.59
C ASP A 169 16.09 -10.69 -9.41
N LEU A 170 15.58 -9.47 -9.12
CA LEU A 170 15.92 -8.24 -9.83
C LEU A 170 17.43 -8.07 -9.91
N VAL A 171 18.13 -8.55 -8.88
CA VAL A 171 19.54 -8.31 -8.67
C VAL A 171 20.37 -9.58 -8.40
N SER A 172 19.89 -10.74 -8.84
CA SER A 172 20.44 -12.05 -8.46
C SER A 172 21.96 -12.21 -8.76
N ASN A 173 22.73 -12.51 -7.70
CA ASN A 173 24.18 -12.84 -7.69
C ASN A 173 25.12 -11.88 -8.44
N ASP A 174 24.70 -10.66 -8.71
CA ASP A 174 25.55 -9.70 -9.40
C ASP A 174 26.67 -9.20 -8.45
N PRO A 175 27.96 -9.37 -8.81
CA PRO A 175 29.08 -8.82 -8.05
C PRO A 175 28.96 -7.31 -7.79
N VAL A 176 28.38 -6.56 -8.73
CA VAL A 176 28.16 -5.12 -8.63
C VAL A 176 27.22 -4.79 -7.47
N VAL A 177 26.20 -5.62 -7.26
CA VAL A 177 25.18 -5.35 -6.24
C VAL A 177 25.68 -5.77 -4.87
N THR A 178 26.45 -6.85 -4.82
CA THR A 178 27.22 -7.18 -3.61
C THR A 178 28.15 -6.02 -3.23
N GLN A 179 28.84 -5.43 -4.21
CA GLN A 179 29.71 -4.27 -3.99
C GLN A 179 28.92 -3.03 -3.55
N ALA A 180 27.78 -2.76 -4.18
CA ALA A 180 26.92 -1.63 -3.80
C ALA A 180 26.33 -1.82 -2.41
N ALA A 181 25.87 -3.02 -2.06
CA ALA A 181 25.41 -3.34 -0.72
C ALA A 181 26.51 -3.11 0.32
N ALA A 182 27.76 -3.45 0.01
CA ALA A 182 28.91 -3.14 0.86
C ALA A 182 29.11 -1.63 1.03
N ARG A 183 29.07 -0.85 -0.06
CA ARG A 183 29.17 0.62 -0.01
C ARG A 183 28.02 1.27 0.77
N VAL A 184 26.78 0.79 0.60
CA VAL A 184 25.63 1.22 1.41
C VAL A 184 25.91 0.98 2.89
N ARG A 185 26.42 -0.20 3.27
CA ARG A 185 26.76 -0.51 4.67
C ARG A 185 27.87 0.39 5.22
N GLU A 186 28.89 0.69 4.42
CA GLU A 186 29.95 1.64 4.81
C GLU A 186 29.38 3.05 5.02
N HIS A 187 28.52 3.52 4.12
CA HIS A 187 27.85 4.81 4.25
C HIS A 187 26.94 4.87 5.48
N ILE A 188 26.15 3.82 5.73
CA ILE A 188 25.35 3.70 6.96
C ILE A 188 26.25 3.79 8.20
N ALA A 189 27.35 3.05 8.24
CA ALA A 189 28.26 3.08 9.39
C ALA A 189 28.86 4.49 9.60
N SER A 190 29.26 5.16 8.52
CA SER A 190 29.77 6.54 8.56
C SER A 190 28.70 7.52 9.07
N MET A 191 27.47 7.40 8.55
CA MET A 191 26.36 8.26 8.96
C MET A 191 25.96 8.02 10.41
N MET A 192 25.92 6.77 10.88
CA MET A 192 25.61 6.45 12.27
C MET A 192 26.66 6.99 13.25
N LYS A 193 27.94 7.05 12.84
CA LYS A 193 28.99 7.75 13.61
C LYS A 193 28.72 9.25 13.68
N THR A 194 28.33 9.86 12.57
CA THR A 194 27.95 11.29 12.47
C THR A 194 26.76 11.61 13.37
N VAL A 195 25.71 10.79 13.33
CA VAL A 195 24.53 10.88 14.21
C VAL A 195 24.94 10.84 15.68
N SER A 196 25.79 9.89 16.07
CA SER A 196 26.28 9.77 17.44
C SER A 196 27.03 11.02 17.92
N MET A 197 27.87 11.61 17.07
CA MET A 197 28.55 12.87 17.38
C MET A 197 27.56 14.03 17.58
N VAL A 198 26.56 14.16 16.70
CA VAL A 198 25.55 15.23 16.81
C VAL A 198 24.67 15.06 18.04
N GLN A 199 24.28 13.84 18.41
CA GLN A 199 23.54 13.57 19.65
C GLN A 199 24.32 13.94 20.91
N GLN A 200 25.65 13.90 20.87
CA GLN A 200 26.49 14.36 21.99
C GLN A 200 26.57 15.89 22.06
N ILE A 201 26.45 16.58 20.93
CA ILE A 201 26.49 18.05 20.86
C ILE A 201 25.11 18.64 21.19
N ASN A 202 24.05 17.98 20.75
CA ASN A 202 22.69 18.49 20.80
C ASN A 202 21.82 17.51 21.58
N GLU A 203 21.25 17.95 22.70
CA GLU A 203 20.31 17.19 23.54
C GLU A 203 18.93 17.00 22.86
N GLN A 204 18.87 17.03 21.52
CA GLN A 204 17.64 16.81 20.78
C GLN A 204 17.21 15.36 20.85
N ASP A 205 15.93 15.15 21.18
CA ASP A 205 15.31 13.82 21.27
C ASP A 205 15.23 13.09 19.92
N ARG A 206 15.27 13.82 18.78
CA ARG A 206 15.11 13.21 17.45
C ARG A 206 16.01 13.85 16.39
N ILE A 207 16.63 13.00 15.59
CA ILE A 207 17.46 13.37 14.44
C ILE A 207 16.57 13.64 13.22
N LYS A 208 16.64 14.86 12.68
CA LYS A 208 15.84 15.28 11.51
C LYS A 208 16.63 16.24 10.62
N TYR A 209 17.47 15.68 9.76
CA TYR A 209 18.29 16.41 8.79
C TYR A 209 17.99 15.90 7.37
N CYS A 210 18.44 16.62 6.34
CA CYS A 210 18.26 16.19 4.95
C CYS A 210 19.00 14.89 4.64
N GLU A 211 20.14 14.64 5.29
CA GLU A 211 20.93 13.42 5.09
C GLU A 211 20.48 12.23 5.93
N VAL A 212 19.83 12.50 7.08
CA VAL A 212 19.39 11.45 8.00
C VAL A 212 18.18 11.88 8.83
N MET A 213 17.17 11.04 8.85
CA MET A 213 15.97 11.20 9.67
C MET A 213 15.74 9.96 10.54
N GLN A 214 15.58 10.15 11.84
CA GLN A 214 15.16 9.10 12.76
C GLN A 214 13.64 8.97 12.75
N ARG A 215 13.15 7.88 12.14
CA ARG A 215 11.72 7.56 12.03
C ARG A 215 11.18 6.99 13.34
N ASP A 216 11.95 6.11 13.98
CA ASP A 216 11.66 5.49 15.28
C ASP A 216 12.97 5.18 16.03
N VAL A 217 12.88 4.70 17.27
CA VAL A 217 14.04 4.16 18.01
C VAL A 217 14.67 3.03 17.21
N GLY A 218 15.95 3.20 16.85
CA GLY A 218 16.70 2.22 16.04
C GLY A 218 16.34 2.20 14.55
N ARG A 219 15.45 3.09 14.08
CA ARG A 219 15.05 3.17 12.67
C ARG A 219 15.44 4.52 12.07
N PHE A 220 16.30 4.47 11.06
CA PHE A 220 16.84 5.63 10.38
C PHE A 220 16.54 5.55 8.90
N ASP A 221 16.23 6.70 8.34
CA ASP A 221 16.14 6.94 6.91
C ASP A 221 17.37 7.79 6.55
N ILE A 222 18.25 7.26 5.70
CA ILE A 222 19.52 7.87 5.36
C ILE A 222 19.50 8.18 3.86
N ALA A 223 19.69 9.45 3.52
CA ALA A 223 19.78 9.88 2.15
C ALA A 223 21.05 9.34 1.51
N LEU A 224 20.90 8.99 0.24
CA LEU A 224 21.91 8.32 -0.54
C LEU A 224 22.32 9.11 -1.79
N ASP A 225 21.61 10.21 -2.09
CA ASP A 225 21.81 11.04 -3.29
C ASP A 225 23.23 11.64 -3.39
N ASP A 226 23.86 11.95 -2.25
CA ASP A 226 25.20 12.57 -2.18
C ASP A 226 26.32 11.58 -1.84
N ALA A 227 26.02 10.29 -1.70
CA ALA A 227 27.03 9.28 -1.36
C ALA A 227 27.89 8.94 -2.60
N PRO A 228 29.21 9.22 -2.58
CA PRO A 228 30.11 8.81 -3.65
C PRO A 228 30.04 7.30 -3.83
N GLY A 229 29.87 6.82 -5.07
CA GLY A 229 29.78 5.38 -5.34
C GLY A 229 28.38 4.78 -5.32
N LEU A 230 27.34 5.55 -5.00
CA LEU A 230 25.97 5.06 -4.94
C LEU A 230 25.02 5.71 -5.94
N ARG A 231 25.31 6.95 -6.35
CA ARG A 231 24.80 7.42 -7.64
C ARG A 231 25.18 6.45 -8.75
N GLU A 232 26.35 5.81 -8.64
CA GLU A 232 26.72 4.63 -9.40
C GLU A 232 25.73 3.48 -9.17
N PHE A 233 25.47 2.99 -7.96
CA PHE A 233 24.47 1.92 -7.75
C PHE A 233 23.10 2.22 -8.38
N VAL A 234 22.55 3.43 -8.20
CA VAL A 234 21.31 3.83 -8.88
C VAL A 234 21.53 3.85 -10.38
N SER A 235 22.64 4.43 -10.85
CA SER A 235 23.05 4.42 -12.27
C SER A 235 23.56 3.06 -12.77
N TYR A 236 23.58 2.00 -11.98
CA TYR A 236 24.06 0.67 -12.36
C TYR A 236 22.89 -0.31 -12.32
N ALA A 237 22.16 -0.32 -11.20
CA ALA A 237 20.87 -0.99 -11.10
C ALA A 237 19.88 -0.40 -12.11
N SER A 238 20.01 0.89 -12.48
CA SER A 238 19.26 1.48 -13.58
C SER A 238 19.80 1.23 -14.99
N PHE A 239 21.00 0.68 -15.17
CA PHE A 239 21.64 0.66 -16.50
C PHE A 239 22.43 -0.59 -16.87
N GLY A 240 22.55 -1.63 -16.03
CA GLY A 240 23.11 -2.93 -16.43
C GLY A 240 24.50 -2.92 -17.10
N LEU A 241 25.30 -1.85 -16.95
CA LEU A 241 26.53 -1.68 -17.73
C LEU A 241 27.77 -1.73 -16.86
N ALA A 242 28.60 -2.76 -17.07
CA ALA A 242 29.98 -2.77 -16.63
C ALA A 242 30.76 -1.55 -17.16
N GLU A 243 31.59 -0.97 -16.29
CA GLU A 243 32.58 0.09 -16.58
C GLU A 243 32.06 1.50 -16.94
N ILE A 244 31.60 2.26 -15.94
CA ILE A 244 31.52 3.74 -16.03
C ILE A 244 32.71 4.32 -15.26
N ASN A 245 33.84 4.48 -15.93
CA ASN A 245 34.99 5.23 -15.41
C ASN A 245 34.91 6.74 -15.70
N ASP A 246 33.90 7.22 -16.44
CA ASP A 246 33.72 8.63 -16.81
C ASP A 246 32.27 9.09 -16.59
N LEU A 247 31.97 9.51 -15.35
CA LEU A 247 30.66 10.03 -14.93
C LEU A 247 30.25 11.36 -15.60
N GLU A 248 31.16 12.04 -16.31
CA GLU A 248 30.86 13.31 -17.01
C GLU A 248 30.24 13.12 -18.40
N VAL A 249 30.29 11.92 -19.00
CA VAL A 249 29.85 11.67 -20.38
C VAL A 249 28.46 11.01 -20.46
N ALA A 250 27.91 10.52 -19.35
CA ALA A 250 26.65 9.75 -19.32
C ALA A 250 25.36 10.58 -19.39
N HIS A 251 25.44 11.92 -19.50
CA HIS A 251 24.25 12.77 -19.56
C HIS A 251 23.56 12.80 -20.94
N ASP A 252 24.27 12.52 -22.04
CA ASP A 252 23.76 12.75 -23.41
C ASP A 252 23.47 11.46 -24.22
N HIS A 253 23.76 10.27 -23.68
CA HIS A 253 23.50 8.98 -24.34
C HIS A 253 22.85 7.97 -23.37
N TRP A 254 21.61 8.25 -22.98
CA TRP A 254 20.73 7.41 -22.14
C TRP A 254 20.24 6.10 -22.82
N ASP A 255 20.66 5.83 -24.06
CA ASP A 255 20.08 4.80 -24.94
C ASP A 255 20.68 3.38 -24.77
N ALA A 256 21.37 3.09 -23.67
CA ALA A 256 21.88 1.75 -23.39
C ALA A 256 21.20 1.16 -22.14
N GLU A 257 20.16 0.37 -22.40
CA GLU A 257 19.45 -0.53 -21.48
C GLU A 257 18.85 0.15 -20.23
N ARG A 258 17.57 0.51 -20.33
CA ARG A 258 16.73 1.01 -19.23
C ARG A 258 16.78 0.07 -18.02
N ALA A 259 16.61 0.62 -16.81
CA ALA A 259 16.52 -0.20 -15.60
C ALA A 259 15.48 -1.31 -15.77
N PRO A 260 15.73 -2.52 -15.25
CA PRO A 260 14.79 -3.62 -15.38
C PRO A 260 13.42 -3.35 -14.74
N TRP A 261 13.32 -2.38 -13.82
CA TRP A 261 12.04 -1.97 -13.21
C TRP A 261 11.34 -0.80 -13.93
N LEU A 262 11.99 -0.11 -14.88
CA LEU A 262 11.37 1.07 -15.52
C LEU A 262 10.11 0.70 -16.32
N GLU A 263 9.99 -0.53 -16.82
CA GLU A 263 8.75 -1.00 -17.45
C GLU A 263 7.57 -1.02 -16.46
N VAL A 264 7.83 -1.32 -15.19
CA VAL A 264 6.82 -1.24 -14.13
C VAL A 264 6.48 0.22 -13.85
N ILE A 265 7.47 1.10 -13.78
CA ILE A 265 7.25 2.54 -13.56
C ILE A 265 6.45 3.17 -14.70
N ASP A 266 6.76 2.82 -15.95
CA ASP A 266 6.00 3.23 -17.13
C ASP A 266 4.54 2.78 -17.06
N ALA A 267 4.31 1.53 -16.64
CA ALA A 267 2.97 1.00 -16.48
C ALA A 267 2.19 1.72 -15.35
N CYS A 268 2.88 2.14 -14.29
CA CYS A 268 2.24 2.78 -13.13
C CYS A 268 1.99 4.28 -13.34
N LEU A 269 2.98 5.02 -13.87
CA LEU A 269 2.99 6.48 -13.93
C LEU A 269 2.85 7.05 -15.35
N GLY A 270 3.06 6.22 -16.39
CA GLY A 270 3.12 6.60 -17.80
C GLY A 270 4.56 6.95 -18.22
N ALA A 271 5.02 6.37 -19.34
CA ALA A 271 6.42 6.41 -19.77
C ALA A 271 7.08 7.80 -19.87
N ASP A 272 6.28 8.86 -20.12
CA ASP A 272 6.76 10.24 -20.29
C ASP A 272 6.26 11.20 -19.19
N ASN A 273 5.76 10.64 -18.07
CA ASN A 273 5.06 11.41 -17.05
C ASN A 273 5.66 11.23 -15.65
N TYR A 274 6.92 10.81 -15.55
CA TYR A 274 7.62 10.72 -14.27
C TYR A 274 9.06 11.20 -14.35
N GLU A 275 9.58 11.53 -13.17
CA GLU A 275 10.97 11.84 -12.93
C GLU A 275 11.49 11.02 -11.75
N TYR A 276 12.81 10.79 -11.75
CA TYR A 276 13.50 10.36 -10.55
C TYR A 276 13.36 11.44 -9.47
N CYS A 277 12.91 11.04 -8.28
CA CYS A 277 12.81 11.97 -7.16
C CYS A 277 13.97 11.82 -6.17
N ARG A 278 14.22 10.60 -5.68
CA ARG A 278 15.14 10.39 -4.56
C ARG A 278 15.57 8.93 -4.42
N THR A 279 16.77 8.74 -3.87
CA THR A 279 17.24 7.45 -3.35
C THR A 279 17.67 7.59 -1.90
N GLY A 280 17.37 6.58 -1.09
CA GLY A 280 17.85 6.47 0.28
C GLY A 280 17.91 5.03 0.76
N VAL A 281 18.24 4.85 2.03
CA VAL A 281 18.15 3.56 2.71
C VAL A 281 17.43 3.72 4.04
N VAL A 282 16.42 2.88 4.25
CA VAL A 282 15.83 2.68 5.57
C VAL A 282 16.63 1.58 6.27
N VAL A 283 17.18 1.90 7.43
CA VAL A 283 17.94 0.99 8.28
C VAL A 283 17.19 0.78 9.58
N SER A 284 16.94 -0.47 9.92
CA SER A 284 16.45 -0.87 11.25
C SER A 284 17.53 -1.66 11.99
N THR A 285 17.90 -1.24 13.20
CA THR A 285 18.89 -1.92 14.05
C THR A 285 18.26 -3.06 14.86
N GLY A 286 18.99 -4.16 15.05
CA GLY A 286 18.63 -5.25 15.96
C GLY A 286 19.06 -5.00 17.41
N GLY A 287 18.74 -5.94 18.30
CA GLY A 287 19.22 -5.98 19.69
C GLY A 287 18.40 -5.18 20.71
N CYS A 288 19.06 -4.59 21.71
CA CYS A 288 18.43 -3.81 22.77
C CYS A 288 17.82 -2.50 22.28
N ARG A 289 18.23 -2.07 21.07
CA ARG A 289 17.63 -0.99 20.28
C ARG A 289 16.77 -1.52 19.14
N ALA A 290 16.27 -2.75 19.25
CA ALA A 290 15.35 -3.34 18.28
C ALA A 290 14.19 -2.37 18.02
N THR A 291 13.97 -2.08 16.75
CA THR A 291 12.90 -1.16 16.34
C THR A 291 11.55 -1.73 16.75
N SER A 292 10.66 -0.88 17.26
CA SER A 292 9.27 -1.26 17.44
C SER A 292 8.57 -1.45 16.08
N ARG A 293 7.40 -2.08 16.10
CA ARG A 293 6.50 -2.08 14.96
C ARG A 293 6.01 -0.65 14.74
N GLN A 294 6.14 -0.14 13.52
CA GLN A 294 5.61 1.17 13.16
C GLN A 294 4.08 1.20 13.21
N TYR A 295 3.51 2.38 13.41
CA TYR A 295 2.10 2.63 13.11
C TYR A 295 1.84 2.50 11.60
N TRP A 296 0.61 2.18 11.25
CA TRP A 296 0.15 2.25 9.87
C TRP A 296 0.23 3.68 9.35
N HIS A 297 0.81 3.84 8.18
CA HIS A 297 0.96 5.13 7.50
C HIS A 297 1.04 4.92 6.00
N ALA A 298 0.93 6.01 5.26
CA ALA A 298 1.34 6.08 3.87
C ALA A 298 2.38 7.20 3.75
N ASP A 299 3.31 7.07 2.80
CA ASP A 299 4.38 8.06 2.63
C ASP A 299 3.91 9.24 1.77
N GLY A 300 3.03 8.98 0.80
CA GLY A 300 2.47 9.95 -0.12
C GLY A 300 1.21 10.65 0.41
N GLN A 301 1.02 11.90 -0.03
CA GLN A 301 -0.09 12.75 0.38
C GLN A 301 -1.45 12.31 -0.19
N GLU A 302 -2.49 12.37 0.63
CA GLU A 302 -3.86 11.97 0.29
C GLU A 302 -4.52 12.90 -0.74
N GLU A 303 -4.26 14.22 -0.64
CA GLU A 303 -4.96 15.30 -1.37
C GLU A 303 -4.60 15.38 -2.86
N LEU A 304 -3.62 14.58 -3.25
CA LEU A 304 -3.02 14.59 -4.56
C LEU A 304 -3.67 13.56 -5.50
N ALA A 305 -3.48 13.75 -6.81
CA ALA A 305 -4.11 12.91 -7.83
C ALA A 305 -3.80 11.41 -7.62
N PRO A 306 -4.58 10.49 -8.23
CA PRO A 306 -4.22 9.08 -8.25
C PRO A 306 -2.80 8.88 -8.82
N ARG A 307 -2.01 7.97 -8.20
CA ARG A 307 -0.69 7.50 -8.67
C ARG A 307 0.29 8.61 -9.03
N GLN A 308 0.64 9.44 -8.06
CA GLN A 308 1.64 10.50 -8.28
C GLN A 308 3.07 10.08 -7.94
N ALA A 309 3.24 8.99 -7.21
CA ALA A 309 4.56 8.50 -6.86
C ALA A 309 4.53 6.99 -6.70
N VAL A 310 5.64 6.35 -7.05
CA VAL A 310 5.90 4.92 -6.87
C VAL A 310 7.24 4.78 -6.18
N CYS A 311 7.27 3.93 -5.15
CA CYS A 311 8.48 3.62 -4.43
C CYS A 311 8.90 2.17 -4.67
N LEU A 312 10.19 1.98 -4.93
CA LEU A 312 10.85 0.69 -5.01
C LEU A 312 11.58 0.44 -3.70
N PHE A 313 11.45 -0.75 -3.11
CA PHE A 313 12.16 -1.21 -1.93
C PHE A 313 13.03 -2.42 -2.30
N ILE A 314 14.34 -2.23 -2.26
CA ILE A 314 15.35 -3.23 -2.61
C ILE A 314 16.07 -3.65 -1.33
N PRO A 315 15.70 -4.78 -0.71
CA PRO A 315 16.34 -5.26 0.50
C PRO A 315 17.77 -5.71 0.25
N LEU A 316 18.66 -5.30 1.15
CA LEU A 316 20.07 -5.72 1.16
C LEU A 316 20.32 -6.85 2.19
N CYS A 317 19.26 -7.50 2.65
CA CYS A 317 19.24 -8.76 3.41
C CYS A 317 17.87 -9.42 3.25
N ASP A 318 17.73 -10.71 3.53
CA ASP A 318 16.42 -11.35 3.50
C ASP A 318 15.45 -10.73 4.52
N LEU A 319 14.22 -10.44 4.08
CA LEU A 319 13.15 -9.89 4.91
C LEU A 319 12.30 -11.04 5.45
N THR A 320 12.48 -11.33 6.73
CA THR A 320 11.87 -12.47 7.44
C THR A 320 11.15 -11.99 8.70
N ASN A 321 10.49 -12.89 9.42
CA ASN A 321 9.96 -12.57 10.75
C ASN A 321 11.06 -12.10 11.73
N THR A 322 12.32 -12.51 11.53
CA THR A 322 13.44 -12.18 12.42
C THR A 322 14.06 -10.83 12.07
N SER A 323 14.42 -10.61 10.80
CA SER A 323 14.92 -9.30 10.34
C SER A 323 13.83 -8.21 10.34
N GLY A 324 12.57 -8.64 10.30
CA GLY A 324 11.41 -7.80 10.07
C GLY A 324 11.23 -7.51 8.59
N PHE A 325 10.00 -7.27 8.19
CA PHE A 325 9.56 -6.97 6.83
C PHE A 325 8.63 -5.75 6.83
N THR A 326 8.15 -5.33 5.67
CA THR A 326 7.09 -4.31 5.57
C THR A 326 5.75 -5.00 5.36
N SER A 327 4.77 -4.67 6.19
CA SER A 327 3.39 -5.12 6.03
C SER A 327 2.63 -4.11 5.18
N PHE A 328 1.86 -4.59 4.21
CA PHE A 328 1.10 -3.77 3.28
C PHE A 328 -0.38 -4.05 3.40
N TRP A 329 -1.22 -3.03 3.18
CA TRP A 329 -2.66 -3.17 3.04
C TRP A 329 -3.05 -2.95 1.57
N PRO A 330 -3.18 -4.03 0.78
CA PRO A 330 -3.50 -3.91 -0.64
C PRO A 330 -4.82 -3.19 -0.88
N GLY A 331 -4.86 -2.35 -1.92
CA GLY A 331 -6.06 -1.57 -2.28
C GLY A 331 -6.30 -0.32 -1.43
N SER A 332 -5.58 -0.14 -0.31
CA SER A 332 -5.75 1.04 0.55
C SER A 332 -5.47 2.37 -0.15
N GLN A 333 -4.66 2.38 -1.21
CA GLN A 333 -4.36 3.55 -2.04
C GLN A 333 -5.58 4.13 -2.79
N LEU A 334 -6.64 3.33 -2.93
CA LEU A 334 -7.90 3.74 -3.59
C LEU A 334 -8.82 4.54 -2.67
N TYR A 335 -8.49 4.61 -1.38
CA TYR A 335 -9.31 5.25 -0.36
C TYR A 335 -8.63 6.48 0.24
N LYS A 336 -9.44 7.30 0.90
CA LYS A 336 -8.97 8.42 1.71
C LYS A 336 -8.22 7.91 2.93
N GLN A 337 -6.92 8.21 3.03
CA GLN A 337 -6.04 7.72 4.10
C GLN A 337 -6.53 8.12 5.50
N SER A 338 -6.95 9.38 5.67
CA SER A 338 -7.56 9.91 6.89
C SER A 338 -8.69 9.00 7.40
N SER A 339 -9.58 8.60 6.50
CA SER A 339 -10.71 7.73 6.83
C SER A 339 -10.28 6.32 7.28
N LEU A 340 -9.20 5.79 6.74
CA LEU A 340 -8.72 4.46 7.11
C LEU A 340 -7.95 4.47 8.44
N LEU A 341 -7.07 5.47 8.62
CA LEU A 341 -6.15 5.55 9.75
C LEU A 341 -6.83 6.03 11.04
N GLU A 342 -7.73 7.02 10.98
CA GLU A 342 -8.40 7.57 12.16
C GLU A 342 -9.34 6.57 12.85
N HIS A 343 -9.93 5.65 12.08
CA HIS A 343 -10.87 4.66 12.62
C HIS A 343 -10.19 3.43 13.23
N GLY A 344 -8.85 3.37 13.21
CA GLY A 344 -8.08 2.21 13.64
C GLY A 344 -8.44 0.94 12.86
N LEU A 345 -8.95 1.10 11.63
CA LEU A 345 -9.37 0.00 10.77
C LEU A 345 -8.25 -1.02 10.49
N PRO A 346 -6.99 -0.61 10.24
CA PRO A 346 -5.92 -1.56 10.02
C PRO A 346 -5.75 -2.60 11.15
N ASP A 347 -6.01 -2.22 12.40
CA ASP A 347 -5.83 -3.11 13.56
C ASP A 347 -7.07 -3.97 13.85
N LYS A 348 -8.20 -3.66 13.20
CA LYS A 348 -9.47 -4.40 13.29
C LYS A 348 -9.73 -5.27 12.06
N MET A 349 -8.85 -5.23 11.07
CA MET A 349 -9.01 -5.99 9.83
C MET A 349 -8.84 -7.50 10.06
N PRO A 350 -9.58 -8.32 9.31
CA PRO A 350 -9.42 -9.77 9.36
C PRO A 350 -7.99 -10.17 8.95
N GLU A 351 -7.48 -11.18 9.64
CA GLU A 351 -6.21 -11.83 9.33
C GLU A 351 -6.28 -12.37 7.88
N GLY A 352 -5.47 -11.82 6.98
CA GLY A 352 -5.51 -12.12 5.53
C GLY A 352 -5.69 -10.89 4.64
N ALA A 353 -6.21 -9.78 5.17
CA ALA A 353 -6.31 -8.51 4.41
C ALA A 353 -4.97 -7.73 4.35
N ILE A 354 -3.93 -8.25 5.02
CA ILE A 354 -2.58 -7.68 5.08
C ILE A 354 -1.61 -8.63 4.41
N ILE A 355 -0.81 -8.12 3.47
CA ILE A 355 0.29 -8.88 2.85
C ILE A 355 1.59 -8.60 3.61
N GLN A 356 2.31 -9.68 3.91
CA GLN A 356 3.63 -9.62 4.52
C GLN A 356 4.68 -9.51 3.39
N GLY A 357 5.33 -8.36 3.25
CA GLY A 357 6.40 -8.12 2.27
C GLY A 357 7.71 -8.83 2.62
N LYS A 358 7.64 -10.13 2.89
CA LYS A 358 8.79 -11.01 3.05
C LYS A 358 9.34 -11.30 1.66
N VAL A 359 10.59 -10.95 1.44
CA VAL A 359 11.27 -11.08 0.15
C VAL A 359 12.74 -11.36 0.41
N ASN A 360 13.41 -11.96 -0.56
CA ASN A 360 14.83 -12.30 -0.43
C ASN A 360 15.71 -11.08 -0.73
N TYR A 361 16.97 -11.16 -0.32
CA TYR A 361 18.02 -10.29 -0.81
C TYR A 361 17.98 -10.22 -2.36
N GLY A 362 17.97 -8.99 -2.90
CA GLY A 362 17.98 -8.77 -4.35
C GLY A 362 16.63 -8.91 -5.06
N ASP A 363 15.55 -9.22 -4.35
CA ASP A 363 14.19 -8.93 -4.84
C ASP A 363 13.94 -7.41 -4.83
N CYS A 364 12.81 -6.95 -5.38
CA CYS A 364 12.37 -5.57 -5.28
C CYS A 364 10.87 -5.50 -5.04
N ILE A 365 10.46 -4.90 -3.95
CA ILE A 365 9.08 -4.51 -3.73
C ILE A 365 8.81 -3.22 -4.50
N VAL A 366 7.67 -3.11 -5.16
CA VAL A 366 7.21 -1.87 -5.82
C VAL A 366 5.83 -1.54 -5.26
N TYR A 367 5.62 -0.32 -4.81
CA TYR A 367 4.32 0.09 -4.24
C TYR A 367 3.94 1.53 -4.55
N ASP A 368 2.64 1.78 -4.62
CA ASP A 368 2.05 3.11 -4.77
C ASP A 368 2.35 3.88 -3.50
N TYR A 369 2.86 5.10 -3.63
CA TYR A 369 3.31 5.87 -2.47
C TYR A 369 2.19 6.19 -1.47
N LYS A 370 0.92 6.10 -1.89
CA LYS A 370 -0.27 6.25 -1.03
C LYS A 370 -0.73 4.95 -0.35
N LEU A 371 -0.14 3.82 -0.69
CA LEU A 371 -0.47 2.52 -0.10
C LEU A 371 -0.14 2.54 1.40
N ILE A 372 -1.13 2.19 2.22
CA ILE A 372 -0.95 2.08 3.66
C ILE A 372 -0.08 0.86 3.97
N HIS A 373 0.97 1.11 4.74
CA HIS A 373 1.95 0.10 5.12
C HIS A 373 2.56 0.42 6.49
N ARG A 374 3.37 -0.52 7.00
CA ARG A 374 4.20 -0.31 8.19
C ARG A 374 5.42 -1.21 8.16
N GLY A 375 6.55 -0.73 8.67
CA GLY A 375 7.70 -1.60 8.91
C GLY A 375 7.53 -2.37 10.23
N GLU A 376 7.61 -3.70 10.15
CA GLU A 376 7.63 -4.60 11.30
C GLU A 376 8.95 -4.50 12.09
N ALA A 377 8.90 -4.96 13.33
CA ALA A 377 10.03 -4.94 14.25
C ALA A 377 11.21 -5.78 13.73
N ASN A 378 12.43 -5.33 14.00
CA ASN A 378 13.65 -6.07 13.72
C ASN A 378 14.11 -6.79 15.00
N HIS A 379 14.04 -8.11 15.00
CA HIS A 379 14.40 -9.00 16.10
C HIS A 379 15.80 -9.63 15.96
N MET A 380 16.61 -9.15 15.01
CA MET A 380 18.01 -9.56 14.86
C MET A 380 18.86 -9.17 16.08
N GLN A 381 20.07 -9.71 16.15
CA GLN A 381 20.98 -9.49 17.28
C GLN A 381 21.51 -8.04 17.31
N GLU A 382 22.08 -7.65 18.44
CA GLU A 382 22.74 -6.34 18.58
C GLU A 382 23.87 -6.20 17.54
N GLY A 383 23.89 -5.07 16.85
CA GLY A 383 24.86 -4.79 15.78
C GLY A 383 24.47 -5.31 14.40
N GLU A 384 23.44 -6.16 14.30
CA GLU A 384 22.85 -6.54 13.02
C GLU A 384 21.86 -5.47 12.54
N MET A 385 21.78 -5.29 11.22
CA MET A 385 20.97 -4.26 10.58
C MET A 385 20.12 -4.87 9.46
N ARG A 386 18.92 -4.32 9.27
CA ARG A 386 18.07 -4.53 8.09
C ARG A 386 18.10 -3.26 7.22
N PRO A 387 19.00 -3.18 6.22
CA PRO A 387 18.99 -2.11 5.24
C PRO A 387 18.07 -2.45 4.06
N ILE A 388 17.16 -1.53 3.74
CA ILE A 388 16.31 -1.56 2.55
C ILE A 388 16.57 -0.28 1.77
N VAL A 389 17.17 -0.39 0.59
CA VAL A 389 17.34 0.76 -0.31
C VAL A 389 15.97 1.10 -0.88
N TYR A 390 15.66 2.39 -0.98
CA TYR A 390 14.49 2.85 -1.69
C TYR A 390 14.84 3.78 -2.83
N VAL A 391 14.03 3.71 -3.89
CA VAL A 391 14.09 4.63 -5.03
C VAL A 391 12.67 5.13 -5.28
N ILE A 392 12.49 6.44 -5.37
CA ILE A 392 11.18 7.07 -5.56
C ILE A 392 11.14 7.69 -6.95
N TYR A 393 10.10 7.35 -7.71
CA TYR A 393 9.72 8.01 -8.96
C TYR A 393 8.43 8.77 -8.72
N THR A 394 8.35 9.98 -9.24
CA THR A 394 7.20 10.86 -9.05
C THR A 394 6.75 11.42 -10.37
N VAL A 395 5.46 11.74 -10.49
CA VAL A 395 5.00 12.55 -11.62
C VAL A 395 5.64 13.94 -11.57
N HIS A 396 5.80 14.58 -12.73
CA HIS A 396 6.42 15.89 -12.79
C HIS A 396 5.73 16.91 -11.88
N GLY A 397 6.55 17.65 -11.12
CA GLY A 397 6.06 18.70 -10.22
C GLY A 397 5.52 18.20 -8.89
N TYR A 398 5.62 16.90 -8.59
CA TYR A 398 5.40 16.38 -7.25
C TYR A 398 6.49 16.90 -6.30
N SER A 399 6.09 17.29 -5.08
CA SER A 399 7.02 17.74 -4.04
C SER A 399 7.08 16.71 -2.93
N GLU A 400 8.23 16.09 -2.74
CA GLU A 400 8.43 15.06 -1.72
C GLU A 400 8.50 15.65 -0.29
N PRO A 401 7.52 15.38 0.59
CA PRO A 401 7.41 16.07 1.86
C PRO A 401 8.22 15.43 3.01
N ASN A 402 8.77 14.22 2.84
CA ASN A 402 9.24 13.42 3.98
C ASN A 402 10.64 13.77 4.50
N PHE A 403 11.32 14.78 3.96
CA PHE A 403 12.68 15.15 4.34
C PHE A 403 12.80 16.62 4.76
N ASN A 404 13.70 16.86 5.73
CA ASN A 404 14.04 18.20 6.16
C ASN A 404 15.02 18.84 5.15
N VAL A 405 15.16 20.16 5.20
CA VAL A 405 16.09 20.93 4.36
C VAL A 405 17.40 21.29 5.07
N SER A 406 17.48 21.12 6.39
CA SER A 406 18.67 21.44 7.17
C SER A 406 19.69 20.31 7.16
N SER A 407 20.98 20.63 6.99
CA SER A 407 22.06 19.65 6.95
C SER A 407 22.56 19.28 8.36
N ILE A 408 22.89 18.00 8.56
CA ILE A 408 23.57 17.53 9.77
C ILE A 408 24.98 18.13 9.91
N TYR A 409 25.64 18.45 8.80
CA TYR A 409 26.99 19.00 8.77
C TYR A 409 27.05 20.46 9.21
N ASP A 410 25.94 21.20 9.10
CA ASP A 410 25.79 22.56 9.63
C ASP A 410 25.88 22.60 11.16
N VAL A 411 25.56 21.48 11.84
CA VAL A 411 25.70 21.38 13.30
C VAL A 411 27.16 21.16 13.67
N LEU A 412 27.87 20.31 12.92
CA LEU A 412 29.27 19.96 13.17
C LEU A 412 30.24 21.09 12.84
N SER A 413 29.88 21.99 11.92
CA SER A 413 30.71 23.14 11.55
C SER A 413 30.59 24.32 12.51
N ARG A 414 29.63 24.31 13.44
CA ARG A 414 29.50 25.38 14.44
C ARG A 414 30.68 25.33 15.41
N PRO A 415 31.38 26.46 15.65
CA PRO A 415 32.40 26.50 16.68
C PRO A 415 31.78 26.10 18.03
N SER A 416 32.47 25.25 18.79
CA SER A 416 31.99 24.82 20.09
C SER A 416 31.71 26.06 20.93
N ARG A 417 30.53 26.13 21.54
CA ARG A 417 30.04 27.28 22.33
C ARG A 417 30.85 27.52 23.63
N THR A 418 32.03 26.93 23.73
CA THR A 418 32.84 26.83 24.94
C THR A 418 33.60 28.09 25.30
N GLU A 419 33.62 29.13 24.47
CA GLU A 419 34.23 30.41 24.88
C GLU A 419 33.40 31.58 24.38
N ASP A 420 32.37 31.93 25.15
CA ASP A 420 32.02 33.34 25.22
C ASP A 420 33.13 34.02 26.05
N PRO A 421 34.01 34.84 25.44
CA PRO A 421 35.09 35.50 26.16
C PRO A 421 34.59 36.39 27.31
N ALA A 422 33.30 36.75 27.31
CA ALA A 422 32.68 37.48 28.41
C ALA A 422 32.58 36.65 29.71
N THR A 423 32.39 35.33 29.64
CA THR A 423 32.34 34.45 30.82
C THR A 423 33.74 34.08 31.32
N ALA A 424 34.74 34.03 30.43
CA ALA A 424 36.14 33.82 30.83
C ALA A 424 36.69 35.02 31.64
N ALA A 425 36.28 36.25 31.32
CA ALA A 425 36.70 37.46 32.04
C ALA A 425 36.06 37.61 33.45
N ALA A 426 34.89 37.02 33.69
CA ALA A 426 34.19 37.15 34.97
C ALA A 426 34.80 36.29 36.09
N VAL A 427 35.47 35.17 35.76
CA VAL A 427 36.06 34.24 36.75
C VAL A 427 37.41 34.75 37.29
N ASP A 428 38.13 35.57 36.51
CA ASP A 428 39.45 36.11 36.90
C ASP A 428 39.34 37.35 37.82
N SER A 429 38.18 38.02 37.85
CA SER A 429 37.94 39.20 38.69
C SER A 429 37.54 38.89 40.14
N SER A 430 37.32 37.61 40.49
CA SER A 430 36.96 37.18 41.86
C SER A 430 38.12 36.61 42.69
N LEU A 431 39.36 36.70 42.18
CA LEU A 431 40.58 36.23 42.86
C LEU A 431 41.54 37.36 43.28
N SER A 432 41.11 38.62 43.24
CA SER A 432 41.88 39.78 43.72
C SER A 432 41.38 40.32 45.05
#